data_AF-A0A067PJM9-F1
#
_entry.id   AF-A0A067PJM9-F1
#
_cell.length_a   1.000
_cell.length_b   1.000
_cell.length_c   1.000
_cell.angle_alpha   90.00
_cell.angle_beta   90.00
_cell.angle_gamma   90.00
#
_symmetry.space_group_name_H-M   'P 1'
#
loop_
_entity.id
_entity.type
_entity.pdbx_description
1 polymer ?
#
loop_
_entity_poly.entity_id
_entity_poly.type
_entity_poly.pdbx_seq_one_letter_code
_entity_poly.pdbx_strand_id
1 'polypeptide(L)'
;SKALALLTSLNIPMFGSKLTLFQAAHHLAYTGICQMLTIEDIGLWISKNTKKGVYSSLANMGLLSVSSAVTITTAFRVVYDHLNTYLTKDDQQELGFDVIFVEHTLCKVSRYSKSHSLKFLHLANEEEK
;
A
#
# COMPACT_ATOMS: atom_id res chain seq x y z
N SER A 1 -5.26 -8.00 -12.18
CA SER A 1 -4.08 -8.78 -12.60
C SER A 1 -4.41 -10.25 -12.91
N LYS A 2 -3.90 -10.77 -14.04
CA LYS A 2 -3.98 -12.18 -14.45
C LYS A 2 -3.20 -13.11 -13.50
N ALA A 3 -2.08 -12.65 -12.94
CA ALA A 3 -1.29 -13.41 -11.97
C ALA A 3 -2.07 -13.68 -10.68
N LEU A 4 -2.82 -12.67 -10.20
CA LEU A 4 -3.69 -12.82 -9.03
C LEU A 4 -4.79 -13.86 -9.28
N ALA A 5 -5.39 -13.85 -10.47
CA ALA A 5 -6.42 -14.81 -10.84
C ALA A 5 -5.86 -16.24 -10.93
N LEU A 6 -4.68 -16.40 -11.54
CA LEU A 6 -3.96 -17.67 -11.60
C LEU A 6 -3.67 -18.22 -10.20
N LEU A 7 -3.02 -17.44 -9.35
CA LEU A 7 -2.68 -17.85 -7.98
C LEU A 7 -3.91 -18.18 -7.13
N THR A 8 -5.02 -17.47 -7.35
CA THR A 8 -6.30 -17.78 -6.69
C THR A 8 -6.85 -19.11 -7.17
N SER A 9 -6.73 -19.41 -8.47
CA SER A 9 -7.23 -20.68 -9.05
C SER A 9 -6.46 -21.91 -8.59
N LEU A 10 -5.17 -21.77 -8.24
CA LEU A 10 -4.35 -22.86 -7.72
C LEU A 10 -4.78 -23.35 -6.33
N ASN A 11 -5.60 -22.57 -5.61
CA ASN A 11 -6.16 -22.91 -4.30
C ASN A 11 -5.14 -23.47 -3.29
N ILE A 12 -3.92 -22.91 -3.30
CA ILE A 12 -2.84 -23.33 -2.41
C ILE A 12 -3.19 -22.87 -0.98
N PRO A 13 -3.31 -23.78 0.02
CA PRO A 13 -3.80 -23.44 1.36
C PRO A 13 -3.04 -22.30 2.05
N MET A 14 -1.72 -22.22 1.85
CA MET A 14 -0.87 -21.15 2.39
C MET A 14 -1.16 -19.75 1.82
N PHE A 15 -1.84 -19.65 0.68
CA PHE A 15 -2.29 -18.38 0.10
C PHE A 15 -3.70 -17.96 0.54
N GLY A 16 -4.25 -18.59 1.58
CA GLY A 16 -5.55 -18.22 2.17
C GLY A 16 -5.62 -16.77 2.67
N SER A 17 -4.48 -16.12 2.86
CA SER A 17 -4.36 -14.68 3.11
C SER A 17 -4.34 -13.90 1.79
N LYS A 18 -5.34 -13.03 1.57
CA LYS A 18 -5.44 -12.13 0.41
C LYS A 18 -4.20 -11.24 0.19
N LEU A 19 -3.39 -11.05 1.23
CA LEU A 19 -2.13 -10.29 1.17
C LEU A 19 -0.98 -11.15 0.66
N THR A 20 -0.85 -12.39 1.16
CA THR A 20 0.22 -13.30 0.74
C THR A 20 0.11 -13.60 -0.74
N LEU A 21 -1.12 -13.82 -1.22
CA LEU A 21 -1.40 -14.03 -2.64
C LEU A 21 -1.02 -12.80 -3.50
N PHE A 22 -1.30 -11.60 -3.00
CA PHE A 22 -0.97 -10.35 -3.67
C PHE A 22 0.55 -10.13 -3.77
N GLN A 23 1.27 -10.40 -2.67
CA GLN A 23 2.73 -10.34 -2.64
C GLN A 23 3.38 -11.40 -3.53
N ALA A 24 2.81 -12.61 -3.60
CA ALA A 24 3.27 -13.64 -4.53
C ALA A 24 3.06 -13.21 -5.99
N ALA A 25 1.89 -12.63 -6.33
CA ALA A 25 1.62 -12.12 -7.67
C ALA A 25 2.64 -11.05 -8.10
N HIS A 26 3.02 -10.18 -7.17
CA HIS A 26 4.04 -9.16 -7.42
C HIS A 26 5.43 -9.76 -7.61
N HIS A 27 5.86 -10.69 -6.76
CA HIS A 27 7.16 -11.34 -6.94
C HIS A 27 7.26 -12.08 -8.28
N LEU A 28 6.19 -12.75 -8.72
CA LEU A 28 6.15 -13.37 -10.05
C LEU A 28 6.26 -12.34 -11.19
N ALA A 29 5.71 -11.14 -10.99
CA ALA A 29 5.87 -10.07 -11.96
C ALA A 29 7.28 -9.49 -11.96
N TYR A 30 7.89 -9.34 -10.77
CA TYR A 30 9.26 -8.89 -10.61
C TYR A 30 10.28 -9.84 -11.25
N THR A 31 10.03 -11.15 -11.21
CA THR A 31 10.87 -12.16 -11.89
C THR A 31 10.61 -12.25 -13.41
N GLY A 32 9.73 -11.42 -13.97
CA GLY A 32 9.40 -11.42 -15.39
C GLY A 32 8.46 -12.55 -15.84
N ILE A 33 7.91 -13.33 -14.90
CA ILE A 33 6.96 -14.43 -15.22
C ILE A 33 5.57 -13.87 -15.55
N CYS A 34 5.21 -12.72 -14.96
CA CYS A 34 3.90 -12.09 -15.13
C CYS A 34 4.01 -10.57 -15.34
N GLN A 35 2.91 -9.94 -15.74
CA GLN A 35 2.85 -8.49 -15.85
C GLN A 35 2.81 -7.82 -14.47
N MET A 36 3.55 -6.71 -14.32
CA MET A 36 3.52 -5.87 -13.12
C MET A 36 2.13 -5.36 -12.79
N LEU A 37 1.86 -5.24 -11.49
CA LEU A 37 0.63 -4.67 -10.99
C LEU A 37 0.56 -3.19 -11.36
N THR A 38 -0.62 -2.73 -11.77
CA THR A 38 -0.87 -1.32 -12.05
C THR A 38 -1.43 -0.61 -10.82
N ILE A 39 -1.48 0.73 -10.89
CA ILE A 39 -2.14 1.56 -9.88
C ILE A 39 -3.61 1.14 -9.69
N GLU A 40 -4.30 0.80 -10.78
CA GLU A 40 -5.69 0.34 -10.76
C GLU A 40 -5.84 -1.02 -10.10
N ASP A 41 -4.91 -1.96 -10.38
CA ASP A 41 -4.90 -3.27 -9.71
C ASP A 41 -4.76 -3.11 -8.18
N ILE A 42 -3.89 -2.20 -7.76
CA ILE A 42 -3.63 -1.94 -6.34
C ILE A 42 -4.81 -1.20 -5.71
N GLY A 43 -5.32 -0.15 -6.34
CA GLY A 43 -6.50 0.58 -5.86
C GLY A 43 -7.73 -0.32 -5.71
N LEU A 44 -7.97 -1.20 -6.68
CA LEU A 44 -9.03 -2.20 -6.60
C LEU A 44 -8.77 -3.19 -5.46
N TRP A 45 -7.54 -3.66 -5.27
CA TRP A 45 -7.19 -4.53 -4.16
C TRP A 45 -7.41 -3.83 -2.81
N ILE A 46 -7.01 -2.57 -2.65
CA ILE A 46 -7.19 -1.79 -1.41
C ILE A 46 -8.69 -1.64 -1.11
N SER A 47 -9.52 -1.31 -2.11
CA SER A 47 -10.97 -1.18 -1.92
C SER A 47 -11.64 -2.46 -1.42
N LYS A 48 -11.08 -3.64 -1.77
CA LYS A 48 -11.55 -4.95 -1.29
C LYS A 48 -10.93 -5.37 0.05
N ASN A 49 -9.95 -4.62 0.56
CA ASN A 49 -9.15 -4.93 1.74
C ASN A 49 -8.99 -3.71 2.66
N THR A 50 -10.09 -3.01 2.98
CA THR A 50 -10.10 -1.77 3.78
C THR A 50 -9.52 -1.90 5.19
N LYS A 51 -9.33 -3.13 5.71
CA LYS A 51 -8.68 -3.39 7.01
C LYS A 51 -7.14 -3.27 6.96
N LYS A 52 -6.55 -3.00 5.79
CA LYS A 52 -5.09 -2.92 5.61
C LYS A 52 -4.54 -1.53 5.97
N GLY A 53 -3.25 -1.50 6.33
CA GLY A 53 -2.58 -0.28 6.77
C GLY A 53 -2.59 0.81 5.71
N VAL A 54 -2.43 0.44 4.43
CA VAL A 54 -2.50 1.38 3.30
C VAL A 54 -3.82 2.15 3.26
N TYR A 55 -4.97 1.48 3.46
CA TYR A 55 -6.27 2.15 3.50
C TYR A 55 -6.35 3.13 4.68
N SER A 56 -5.92 2.69 5.87
CA SER A 56 -5.87 3.54 7.06
C SER A 56 -4.96 4.76 6.85
N SER A 57 -3.83 4.62 6.19
CA SER A 57 -2.93 5.74 5.90
C SER A 57 -3.58 6.76 4.96
N LEU A 58 -4.20 6.30 3.87
CA LEU A 58 -4.90 7.19 2.93
C LEU A 58 -6.06 7.94 3.62
N ALA A 59 -6.81 7.26 4.51
CA ALA A 59 -7.84 7.90 5.31
C ALA A 59 -7.25 8.96 6.26
N ASN A 60 -6.18 8.61 6.98
CA ASN A 60 -5.52 9.50 7.94
C ASN A 60 -4.86 10.71 7.28
N MET A 61 -4.45 10.60 6.01
CA MET A 61 -3.96 11.72 5.21
C MET A 61 -5.08 12.64 4.71
N GLY A 62 -6.35 12.34 5.01
CA GLY A 62 -7.50 13.10 4.52
C GLY A 62 -7.79 12.90 3.03
N LEU A 63 -7.17 11.90 2.39
CA LEU A 63 -7.31 11.64 0.95
C LEU A 63 -8.57 10.83 0.60
N LEU A 64 -9.27 10.30 1.59
CA LEU A 64 -10.50 9.53 1.41
C LEU A 64 -11.70 10.33 1.92
N SER A 65 -12.40 11.01 1.02
CA SER A 65 -13.68 11.66 1.32
C SER A 65 -14.86 10.67 1.31
N VAL A 66 -14.77 9.64 0.46
CA VAL A 66 -15.79 8.59 0.29
C VAL A 66 -15.10 7.24 0.10
N SER A 67 -15.67 6.17 0.64
CA SER A 67 -15.15 4.81 0.48
C SER A 67 -15.61 4.18 -0.84
N SER A 68 -15.20 4.75 -1.97
CA SER A 68 -15.41 4.17 -3.30
C SER A 68 -14.08 3.63 -3.88
N ALA A 69 -14.16 2.59 -4.72
CA ALA A 69 -12.97 2.05 -5.38
C ALA A 69 -12.25 3.10 -6.25
N VAL A 70 -13.01 3.99 -6.88
CA VAL A 70 -12.46 5.10 -7.68
C VAL A 70 -11.70 6.07 -6.76
N THR A 71 -12.32 6.55 -5.69
CA THR A 71 -11.71 7.47 -4.73
C THR A 71 -10.43 6.88 -4.13
N ILE A 72 -10.46 5.61 -3.74
CA ILE A 72 -9.30 4.90 -3.19
C ILE A 72 -8.17 4.80 -4.21
N THR A 73 -8.50 4.46 -5.47
CA THR A 73 -7.51 4.35 -6.55
C THR A 73 -6.89 5.72 -6.85
N THR A 74 -7.70 6.78 -6.90
CA THR A 74 -7.21 8.16 -7.09
C THR A 74 -6.34 8.61 -5.93
N ALA A 75 -6.75 8.37 -4.69
CA ALA A 75 -5.95 8.70 -3.51
C ALA A 75 -4.59 7.99 -3.52
N PHE A 76 -4.57 6.70 -3.87
CA PHE A 76 -3.34 5.95 -4.01
C PHE A 76 -2.45 6.50 -5.14
N ARG A 77 -3.05 6.85 -6.29
CA ARG A 77 -2.34 7.49 -7.42
C ARG A 77 -1.69 8.80 -7.00
N VAL A 78 -2.40 9.66 -6.27
CA VAL A 78 -1.85 10.94 -5.79
C VAL A 78 -0.56 10.73 -4.99
N VAL A 79 -0.55 9.74 -4.08
CA VAL A 79 0.66 9.41 -3.31
C VAL A 79 1.76 8.87 -4.21
N TYR A 80 1.43 7.96 -5.14
CA TYR A 80 2.39 7.40 -6.08
C TYR A 80 3.04 8.50 -6.94
N ASP A 81 2.23 9.36 -7.56
CA ASP A 81 2.69 10.44 -8.44
C ASP A 81 3.53 11.46 -7.67
N HIS A 82 3.16 11.76 -6.42
CA HIS A 82 3.96 12.60 -5.53
C HIS A 82 5.35 11.98 -5.32
N LEU A 83 5.44 10.73 -4.88
CA LEU A 83 6.74 10.08 -4.67
C LEU A 83 7.55 9.95 -5.96
N ASN A 84 6.90 9.63 -7.08
CA ASN A 84 7.57 9.55 -8.39
C ASN A 84 8.13 10.90 -8.86
N THR A 85 7.50 12.01 -8.45
CA THR A 85 7.95 13.36 -8.78
C THR A 85 9.13 13.80 -7.91
N TYR A 86 9.14 13.43 -6.62
CA TYR A 86 10.11 13.95 -5.65
C TYR A 86 11.29 13.01 -5.36
N LEU A 87 11.18 11.70 -5.62
CA LEU A 87 12.32 10.79 -5.54
C LEU A 87 13.23 10.96 -6.75
N THR A 88 14.55 11.03 -6.51
CA THR A 88 15.52 11.03 -7.60
C THR A 88 15.50 9.70 -8.35
N LYS A 89 16.07 9.66 -9.56
CA LYS A 89 16.14 8.39 -10.32
C LYS A 89 17.01 7.35 -9.62
N ASP A 90 18.06 7.80 -8.94
CA ASP A 90 18.93 6.93 -8.16
C ASP A 90 18.18 6.35 -6.96
N ASP A 91 17.43 7.18 -6.21
CA ASP A 91 16.57 6.69 -5.12
C ASP A 91 15.50 5.72 -5.62
N GLN A 92 14.86 6.04 -6.76
CA GLN A 92 13.86 5.16 -7.37
C GLN A 92 14.45 3.79 -7.71
N GLN A 93 15.68 3.76 -8.21
CA GLN A 93 16.37 2.52 -8.53
C GLN A 93 16.78 1.75 -7.27
N GLU A 94 17.38 2.42 -6.29
CA GLU A 94 17.85 1.79 -5.04
C GLU A 94 16.68 1.22 -4.22
N LEU A 95 15.56 1.95 -4.17
CA LEU A 95 14.37 1.53 -3.45
C LEU A 95 13.53 0.49 -4.20
N GLY A 96 13.81 0.24 -5.48
CA GLY A 96 12.92 -0.54 -6.35
C GLY A 96 11.52 0.07 -6.43
N PHE A 97 11.45 1.38 -6.69
CA PHE A 97 10.22 2.16 -6.65
C PHE A 97 9.18 1.63 -7.65
N ASP A 98 8.06 1.15 -7.11
CA ASP A 98 6.89 0.71 -7.86
C ASP A 98 5.62 0.86 -7.00
N VAL A 99 4.48 0.39 -7.54
CA VAL A 99 3.19 0.47 -6.84
C VAL A 99 3.17 -0.36 -5.54
N ILE A 100 3.96 -1.42 -5.43
CA ILE A 100 4.02 -2.25 -4.22
C ILE A 100 4.93 -1.61 -3.17
N PHE A 101 6.02 -0.97 -3.58
CA PHE A 101 6.83 -0.14 -2.70
C PHE A 101 5.96 0.92 -2.00
N VAL A 102 5.10 1.62 -2.75
CA VAL A 102 4.20 2.64 -2.18
C VAL A 102 3.16 2.02 -1.25
N GLU A 103 2.55 0.88 -1.61
CA GLU A 103 1.62 0.15 -0.74
C GLU A 103 2.27 -0.25 0.59
N HIS A 104 3.46 -0.85 0.53
CA HIS A 104 4.21 -1.27 1.71
C HIS A 104 4.62 -0.08 2.58
N THR A 105 5.09 1.01 1.96
CA THR A 105 5.46 2.25 2.65
C THR A 105 4.26 2.79 3.43
N LEU A 106 3.10 2.94 2.78
CA LEU A 106 1.87 3.40 3.44
C LEU A 106 1.42 2.44 4.54
N CYS A 107 1.55 1.13 4.34
CA CYS A 107 1.27 0.14 5.39
C CYS A 107 2.17 0.31 6.63
N LYS A 108 3.41 0.77 6.46
CA LYS A 108 4.32 1.08 7.58
C LYS A 108 4.00 2.42 8.22
N VAL A 109 3.67 3.45 7.44
CA VAL A 109 3.22 4.76 7.96
C VAL A 109 2.05 4.59 8.94
N SER A 110 1.03 3.79 8.59
CA SER A 110 -0.10 3.50 9.48
C SER A 110 0.34 2.91 10.83
N ARG A 111 1.37 2.05 10.82
CA ARG A 111 1.92 1.45 12.06
C ARG A 111 2.68 2.47 12.90
N TYR A 112 3.47 3.33 12.24
CA TYR A 112 4.19 4.39 12.92
C TYR A 112 3.23 5.37 13.58
N SER A 113 2.19 5.83 12.87
CA SER A 113 1.16 6.70 13.45
C SER A 113 0.48 6.02 14.64
N LYS A 114 0.06 4.75 14.54
CA LYS A 114 -0.55 4.04 15.67
C LYS A 114 0.37 3.90 16.89
N SER A 115 1.66 3.70 16.68
CA SER A 115 2.65 3.53 17.75
C SER A 115 3.08 4.87 18.38
N HIS A 116 3.20 5.92 17.56
CA HIS A 116 3.74 7.21 17.99
C HIS A 116 2.68 8.24 18.37
N SER A 117 1.43 8.13 17.92
CA SER A 117 0.34 8.98 18.44
C SER A 117 0.17 8.82 19.95
N LEU A 118 0.50 7.65 20.51
CA LEU A 118 0.53 7.42 21.96
C LEU A 118 1.77 8.03 22.65
N LYS A 119 2.88 8.22 21.93
CA LYS A 119 4.12 8.83 22.47
C LYS A 119 4.11 10.35 22.40
N PHE A 120 3.58 10.95 21.33
CA PHE A 120 3.46 12.40 21.22
C PHE A 120 2.44 12.99 22.21
N LEU A 121 1.35 12.28 22.50
CA LEU A 121 0.42 12.67 23.58
C LEU A 121 1.06 12.57 24.97
N HIS A 122 2.02 11.68 25.17
CA HIS A 122 2.75 11.58 26.44
C HIS A 122 3.75 12.72 26.61
N LEU A 123 4.49 13.05 25.54
CA LEU A 123 5.45 14.15 25.54
C LEU A 123 4.76 15.53 25.63
N ALA A 124 3.59 15.71 24.99
CA ALA A 124 2.82 16.95 25.09
C ALA A 124 2.23 17.20 26.50
N ASN A 125 2.00 16.14 27.29
CA ASN A 125 1.52 16.25 28.67
C ASN A 125 2.66 16.42 29.71
N GLU A 126 3.91 16.17 29.33
CA GLU A 126 5.07 16.38 30.22
C GLU A 126 5.66 17.79 30.11
N GLU A 127 5.34 18.56 29.06
CA GLU A 127 5.73 19.97 28.92
C GLU A 127 4.78 20.95 29.65
N GLU A 128 3.69 20.45 30.25
CA GLU A 128 2.69 21.25 30.99
C GLU A 128 2.82 21.15 32.53
N LYS A 129 3.98 20.72 33.04
CA LYS A 129 4.23 20.53 34.48
C LYS A 129 5.51 21.19 34.96
#